data_AF-A0AAJ1KLM4-F1
#
_entry.id   AF-A0AAJ1KLM4-F1
#
_cell.length_a   1.000
_cell.length_b   1.000
_cell.length_c   1.000
_cell.angle_alpha   90.00
_cell.angle_beta   90.00
_cell.angle_gamma   90.00
#
_symmetry.space_group_name_H-M   'P 1'
#
loop_
_entity.id
_entity.type
_entity.pdbx_description
1 polymer ?
#
loop_
_entity_poly.entity_id
_entity_poly.type
_entity_poly.pdbx_seq_one_letter_code
_entity_poly.pdbx_strand_id
1 'polypeptide(L)'
;MGLFNWLFGGASKPRLGRPHISEIAVPIAGDDGTPASKNQIDTIERLICEPPLGNLTYQQAAAIMSARSYAKFVMDDVLSKPGIRHPRRPVYLALQANLIAFIVRDPQARVYVCRWSDKNFESGEERPPPKNTHWLQAVGFITPAIVKMQA
;
A
#
# COMPACT_ATOMS: atom_id res chain seq x y z
N MET A 1 -16.32 1.93 -22.93
CA MET A 1 -17.00 1.72 -21.63
C MET A 1 -16.13 2.29 -20.53
N GLY A 2 -16.65 3.24 -19.77
CA GLY A 2 -15.84 4.24 -19.05
C GLY A 2 -15.13 3.73 -17.80
N LEU A 3 -13.92 4.27 -17.58
CA LEU A 3 -13.08 4.15 -16.38
C LEU A 3 -13.86 4.36 -15.05
N PHE A 4 -14.93 5.16 -15.08
CA PHE A 4 -15.83 5.39 -13.96
C PHE A 4 -16.65 4.15 -13.56
N ASN A 5 -17.07 3.32 -14.52
CA ASN A 5 -17.82 2.08 -14.22
C ASN A 5 -16.92 0.98 -13.64
N TRP A 6 -15.61 1.03 -13.83
CA TRP A 6 -14.66 0.11 -13.19
C TRP A 6 -14.39 0.47 -11.73
N LEU A 7 -14.42 1.77 -11.39
CA LEU A 7 -14.19 2.26 -10.03
C LEU A 7 -15.46 2.28 -9.16
N PHE A 8 -16.66 2.33 -9.75
CA PHE A 8 -17.92 2.54 -9.01
C PHE A 8 -19.10 1.63 -9.44
N GLY A 9 -18.91 0.67 -10.37
CA GLY A 9 -19.97 -0.18 -10.92
C GLY A 9 -20.09 -1.60 -10.30
N GLY A 10 -21.33 -2.09 -10.17
CA GLY A 10 -21.75 -3.20 -9.31
C GLY A 10 -21.33 -4.66 -9.62
N ALA A 11 -21.56 -5.49 -8.59
CA ALA A 11 -21.61 -6.95 -8.39
C ALA A 11 -20.80 -8.00 -9.20
N SER A 12 -20.37 -7.81 -10.45
CA SER A 12 -20.05 -8.98 -11.31
C SER A 12 -18.74 -8.98 -12.10
N LYS A 13 -17.74 -8.15 -11.75
CA LYS A 13 -16.41 -8.17 -12.41
C LYS A 13 -15.28 -8.20 -11.39
N PRO A 14 -14.14 -8.86 -11.66
CA PRO A 14 -13.06 -9.01 -10.69
C PRO A 14 -12.47 -7.63 -10.38
N ARG A 15 -12.78 -7.13 -9.17
CA ARG A 15 -12.46 -5.81 -8.63
C ARG A 15 -11.03 -5.84 -8.08
N LEU A 16 -10.24 -4.79 -8.31
CA LEU A 16 -9.32 -4.36 -7.26
C LEU A 16 -10.15 -3.46 -6.35
N GLY A 17 -10.88 -4.10 -5.44
CA GLY A 17 -11.72 -3.41 -4.48
C GLY A 17 -10.88 -2.43 -3.67
N ARG A 18 -11.55 -1.46 -3.05
CA ARG A 18 -10.93 -0.70 -1.98
C ARG A 18 -10.70 -1.69 -0.84
N PRO A 19 -9.47 -1.88 -0.36
CA PRO A 19 -9.26 -2.79 0.75
C PRO A 19 -10.00 -2.27 1.97
N HIS A 20 -10.48 -3.18 2.82
CA HIS A 20 -11.03 -2.78 4.10
C HIS A 20 -9.90 -2.30 5.02
N ILE A 21 -10.22 -1.38 5.93
CA ILE A 21 -9.23 -0.95 6.93
C ILE A 21 -8.66 -2.12 7.73
N SER A 22 -9.46 -3.14 8.02
CA SER A 22 -9.02 -4.36 8.73
C SER A 22 -7.96 -5.17 7.95
N GLU A 23 -7.83 -4.95 6.64
CA GLU A 23 -6.81 -5.59 5.82
C GLU A 23 -5.45 -4.89 5.93
N ILE A 24 -5.44 -3.63 6.36
CA ILE A 24 -4.23 -2.84 6.58
C ILE A 24 -3.94 -2.59 8.07
N ALA A 25 -4.95 -2.68 8.95
CA ALA A 25 -4.87 -2.51 10.39
C ALA A 25 -4.72 -3.87 11.10
N VAL A 26 -3.68 -4.60 10.75
CA VAL A 26 -3.43 -5.93 11.34
C VAL A 26 -2.84 -5.80 12.75
N PRO A 27 -3.07 -6.79 13.64
CA PRO A 27 -2.44 -6.83 14.95
C PRO A 27 -0.91 -6.86 14.85
N ILE A 28 -0.24 -6.09 15.71
CA ILE A 28 1.22 -6.08 15.85
C ILE A 28 1.59 -6.65 17.22
N ALA A 29 2.54 -7.59 17.24
CA ALA A 29 3.02 -8.17 18.49
C ALA A 29 3.78 -7.10 19.30
N GLY A 30 3.45 -6.96 20.58
CA GLY A 30 4.04 -5.94 21.45
C GLY A 30 3.48 -4.52 21.23
N ASP A 31 2.35 -4.40 20.52
CA ASP A 31 1.58 -3.17 20.46
C ASP A 31 1.05 -2.82 21.85
N ASP A 32 1.42 -1.63 22.34
CA ASP A 32 1.03 -1.13 23.67
C ASP A 32 -0.34 -0.45 23.67
N GLY A 33 -1.00 -0.37 22.51
CA GLY A 33 -2.32 0.25 22.37
C GLY A 33 -2.28 1.77 22.33
N THR A 34 -1.08 2.39 22.28
CA THR A 34 -0.95 3.85 22.18
C THR A 34 -1.67 4.34 20.92
N PRO A 35 -2.59 5.32 21.00
CA PRO A 35 -3.30 5.81 19.82
C PRO A 35 -2.35 6.42 18.78
N ALA A 36 -2.67 6.24 17.50
CA ALA A 36 -1.95 6.92 16.42
C ALA A 36 -2.07 8.45 16.53
N SER A 37 -0.98 9.14 16.16
CA SER A 37 -0.99 10.60 16.10
C SER A 37 -1.89 11.11 14.98
N LYS A 38 -2.41 12.33 15.13
CA LYS A 38 -3.24 13.00 14.12
C LYS A 38 -2.57 13.03 12.73
N ASN A 39 -1.27 13.32 12.67
CA ASN A 39 -0.53 13.36 11.40
C ASN A 39 -0.48 11.99 10.70
N GLN A 40 -0.38 10.90 11.46
CA GLN A 40 -0.42 9.55 10.89
C GLN A 40 -1.82 9.25 10.34
N ILE A 41 -2.87 9.57 11.11
CA ILE A 41 -4.26 9.41 10.67
C ILE A 41 -4.53 10.22 9.40
N ASP A 42 -4.26 11.53 9.40
CA ASP A 42 -4.46 12.42 8.24
C ASP A 42 -3.72 11.92 6.97
N THR A 43 -2.56 11.28 7.15
CA THR A 43 -1.80 10.70 6.04
C THR A 43 -2.45 9.42 5.51
N ILE A 44 -2.94 8.56 6.39
CA ILE A 44 -3.58 7.29 6.04
C ILE A 44 -4.97 7.54 5.45
N GLU A 45 -5.70 8.58 5.87
CA GLU A 45 -7.00 8.98 5.32
C GLU A 45 -6.94 9.29 3.81
N ARG A 46 -5.76 9.65 3.31
CA ARG A 46 -5.55 9.90 1.87
C ARG A 46 -5.55 8.62 1.04
N LEU A 47 -5.49 7.44 1.66
CA LEU A 47 -5.63 6.15 0.99
C LEU A 47 -7.10 5.87 0.70
N ILE A 48 -7.36 5.22 -0.44
CA ILE A 48 -8.73 4.86 -0.83
C ILE A 48 -9.07 3.50 -0.21
N CYS A 49 -9.54 3.50 1.05
CA CYS A 49 -9.95 2.31 1.81
C CYS A 49 -11.45 2.39 2.21
N GLU A 50 -12.09 1.24 2.45
CA GLU A 50 -13.46 1.13 2.97
C GLU A 50 -13.49 1.01 4.50
N PRO A 51 -14.62 1.38 5.14
CA PRO A 51 -14.97 2.69 5.72
C PRO A 51 -14.08 3.05 6.97
N PRO A 52 -14.34 4.14 7.72
CA PRO A 52 -13.31 5.06 8.24
C PRO A 52 -12.23 4.39 9.10
N LEU A 53 -11.06 5.05 9.18
CA LEU A 53 -10.00 4.66 10.09
C LEU A 53 -10.58 4.46 11.49
N GLY A 54 -10.59 3.19 11.93
CA GLY A 54 -10.88 2.87 13.32
C GLY A 54 -9.79 3.43 14.24
N ASN A 55 -9.83 3.03 15.50
CA ASN A 55 -8.78 3.37 16.46
C ASN A 55 -7.49 2.61 16.09
N LEU A 56 -6.69 3.17 15.17
CA LEU A 56 -5.35 2.68 14.90
C LEU A 56 -4.45 2.98 16.08
N THR A 57 -3.62 2.01 16.44
CA THR A 57 -2.49 2.25 17.33
C THR A 57 -1.35 2.94 16.56
N TYR A 58 -0.44 3.54 17.30
CA TYR A 58 0.75 4.19 16.75
C TYR A 58 1.58 3.21 15.92
N GLN A 59 1.76 1.98 16.41
CA GLN A 59 2.51 0.91 15.77
C GLN A 59 1.82 0.45 14.49
N GLN A 60 0.49 0.29 14.51
CA GLN A 60 -0.29 -0.05 13.31
C GLN A 60 -0.18 1.04 12.26
N ALA A 61 -0.33 2.30 12.66
CA ALA A 61 -0.22 3.43 11.76
C ALA A 61 1.20 3.58 11.19
N ALA A 62 2.24 3.37 12.01
CA ALA A 62 3.63 3.36 11.57
C ALA A 62 3.87 2.26 10.53
N ALA A 63 3.40 1.03 10.77
CA ALA A 63 3.53 -0.07 9.81
C ALA A 63 2.84 0.22 8.46
N ILE A 64 1.65 0.82 8.50
CA ILE A 64 0.93 1.25 7.29
C ILE A 64 1.73 2.32 6.54
N MET A 65 2.30 3.30 7.25
CA MET A 65 3.11 4.37 6.63
C MET A 65 4.41 3.83 6.03
N SER A 66 5.13 2.92 6.71
CA SER A 66 6.30 2.25 6.16
C SER A 66 5.94 1.44 4.91
N ALA A 67 4.84 0.68 4.97
CA ALA A 67 4.31 -0.05 3.82
C ALA A 67 3.92 0.86 2.66
N ARG A 68 3.37 2.06 2.94
CA ARG A 68 3.05 3.06 1.92
C ARG A 68 4.29 3.57 1.21
N SER A 69 5.36 3.88 1.94
CA SER A 69 6.64 4.30 1.36
C SER A 69 7.24 3.20 0.49
N TYR A 70 7.28 1.96 1.00
CA TYR A 70 7.75 0.81 0.23
C TYR A 70 6.91 0.58 -1.04
N ALA A 71 5.58 0.60 -0.91
CA ALA A 71 4.65 0.42 -2.03
C ALA A 71 4.85 1.49 -3.11
N LYS A 72 5.14 2.74 -2.72
CA LYS A 72 5.49 3.81 -3.66
C LYS A 72 6.72 3.43 -4.49
N PHE A 73 7.81 2.99 -3.87
CA PHE A 73 9.01 2.57 -4.60
C PHE A 73 8.76 1.40 -5.56
N VAL A 74 8.01 0.39 -5.13
CA VAL A 74 7.66 -0.75 -5.99
C VAL A 74 6.83 -0.30 -7.19
N MET A 75 5.79 0.50 -6.96
CA MET A 75 4.95 1.01 -8.04
C MET A 75 5.74 1.90 -9.00
N ASP A 76 6.58 2.80 -8.49
CA ASP A 76 7.36 3.71 -9.32
C ASP A 76 8.36 2.93 -10.20
N ASP A 77 9.02 1.88 -9.68
CA ASP A 77 9.88 0.98 -10.47
C ASP A 77 9.07 0.25 -11.55
N VAL A 78 7.91 -0.30 -11.23
CA VAL A 78 7.10 -1.01 -12.24
C VAL A 78 6.57 -0.04 -13.31
N LEU A 79 6.04 1.11 -12.90
CA LEU A 79 5.49 2.11 -13.81
C LEU A 79 6.54 2.82 -14.66
N SER A 80 7.80 2.83 -14.24
CA SER A 80 8.92 3.39 -15.02
C SER A 80 9.27 2.58 -16.28
N LYS A 81 8.78 1.33 -16.39
CA LYS A 81 9.11 0.44 -17.52
C LYS A 81 8.53 0.99 -18.84
N PRO A 82 9.29 0.88 -19.95
CA PRO A 82 8.82 1.31 -21.26
C PRO A 82 7.49 0.66 -21.64
N GLY A 83 6.60 1.43 -22.28
CA GLY A 83 5.29 0.96 -22.73
C GLY A 83 4.20 0.99 -21.64
N ILE A 84 4.53 1.32 -20.39
CA ILE A 84 3.54 1.45 -19.31
C ILE A 84 3.00 2.87 -19.23
N ARG A 85 1.67 3.03 -19.36
CA ARG A 85 0.99 4.31 -19.14
C ARG A 85 0.74 4.51 -17.65
N HIS A 86 1.07 5.69 -17.14
CA HIS A 86 0.80 6.03 -15.75
C HIS A 86 -0.72 6.06 -15.47
N PRO A 87 -1.19 5.35 -14.44
CA PRO A 87 -2.60 5.35 -14.07
C PRO A 87 -3.03 6.73 -13.55
N ARG A 88 -4.32 7.05 -13.72
CA ARG A 88 -4.91 8.24 -13.07
C ARG A 88 -4.83 8.11 -11.55
N ARG A 89 -4.77 9.24 -10.85
CA ARG A 89 -4.61 9.30 -9.38
C ARG A 89 -5.51 8.34 -8.58
N PRO A 90 -6.83 8.21 -8.85
CA PRO A 90 -7.67 7.28 -8.10
C PRO A 90 -7.25 5.81 -8.26
N VAL A 91 -6.78 5.44 -9.47
CA VAL A 91 -6.35 4.08 -9.77
C VAL A 91 -5.00 3.79 -9.14
N TYR A 92 -4.06 4.75 -9.19
CA TYR A 92 -2.79 4.66 -8.47
C TYR A 92 -2.99 4.43 -6.98
N LEU A 93 -3.87 5.21 -6.34
CA LEU A 93 -4.14 5.09 -4.92
C LEU A 93 -4.81 3.77 -4.55
N ALA A 94 -5.69 3.23 -5.41
CA ALA A 94 -6.29 1.91 -5.20
C ALA A 94 -5.24 0.79 -5.28
N LEU A 95 -4.34 0.84 -6.26
CA LEU A 95 -3.22 -0.10 -6.37
C LEU A 95 -2.29 0.00 -5.16
N GLN A 96 -1.97 1.22 -4.73
CA GLN A 96 -1.16 1.46 -3.55
C GLN A 96 -1.80 0.86 -2.29
N ALA A 97 -3.09 1.12 -2.07
CA ALA A 97 -3.81 0.59 -0.91
C ALA A 97 -3.84 -0.94 -0.89
N ASN A 98 -4.10 -1.57 -2.04
CA ASN A 98 -4.08 -3.03 -2.16
C ASN A 98 -2.68 -3.61 -1.90
N LEU A 99 -1.64 -2.97 -2.43
CA LEU A 99 -0.26 -3.39 -2.18
C LEU A 99 0.14 -3.21 -0.71
N ILE A 100 -0.30 -2.13 -0.06
CA ILE A 100 -0.12 -1.94 1.39
C ILE A 100 -0.78 -3.09 2.16
N ALA A 101 -2.03 -3.44 1.85
CA ALA A 101 -2.73 -4.55 2.48
C ALA A 101 -1.99 -5.88 2.30
N PHE A 102 -1.47 -6.13 1.09
CA PHE A 102 -0.64 -7.30 0.81
C PHE A 102 0.62 -7.34 1.68
N ILE A 103 1.36 -6.24 1.77
CA ILE A 103 2.61 -6.15 2.54
C ILE A 103 2.35 -6.30 4.04
N VAL A 104 1.35 -5.58 4.56
CA VAL A 104 1.08 -5.52 6.00
C VAL A 104 0.57 -6.87 6.54
N ARG A 105 -0.16 -7.64 5.73
CA ARG A 105 -0.65 -8.99 6.08
C ARG A 105 0.46 -10.01 6.30
N ASP A 106 1.60 -9.86 5.64
CA ASP A 106 2.76 -10.73 5.85
C ASP A 106 3.60 -10.21 7.05
N PRO A 107 3.68 -10.95 8.17
CA PRO A 107 4.43 -10.51 9.34
C PRO A 107 5.93 -10.29 9.06
N GLN A 108 6.54 -11.11 8.20
CA GLN A 108 7.96 -10.98 7.85
C GLN A 108 8.18 -9.76 6.96
N ALA A 109 7.35 -9.59 5.93
CA ALA A 109 7.42 -8.42 5.06
C ALA A 109 7.18 -7.12 5.86
N ARG A 110 6.20 -7.12 6.77
CA ARG A 110 5.91 -5.98 7.65
C ARG A 110 7.11 -5.58 8.51
N VAL A 111 7.72 -6.53 9.22
CA VAL A 111 8.92 -6.26 10.05
C VAL A 111 10.06 -5.74 9.20
N TYR A 112 10.27 -6.35 8.04
CA TYR A 112 11.31 -5.94 7.11
C TYR A 112 11.10 -4.49 6.63
N VAL A 113 9.89 -4.16 6.19
CA VAL A 113 9.55 -2.83 5.67
C VAL A 113 9.62 -1.75 6.76
N CYS A 114 9.18 -2.05 7.98
CA CYS A 114 9.33 -1.12 9.11
C CYS A 114 10.81 -0.82 9.36
N ARG A 115 11.64 -1.86 9.50
CA ARG A 115 13.10 -1.69 9.72
C ARG A 115 13.80 -0.95 8.59
N TRP A 116 13.39 -1.17 7.34
CA TRP A 116 13.93 -0.43 6.21
C TRP A 116 13.53 1.05 6.27
N SER A 117 12.27 1.33 6.59
CA SER A 117 11.76 2.70 6.74
C SER A 117 12.46 3.44 7.87
N ASP A 118 12.63 2.81 9.02
CA ASP A 118 13.30 3.39 10.19
C ASP A 118 14.74 3.81 9.84
N LYS A 119 15.49 2.95 9.16
CA LYS A 119 16.84 3.27 8.69
C LYS A 119 16.89 4.48 7.75
N ASN A 120 15.91 4.60 6.85
CA ASN A 120 15.83 5.77 5.95
C ASN A 120 15.50 7.05 6.74
N PHE A 121 14.61 6.98 7.73
CA PHE A 121 14.29 8.13 8.58
C PHE A 121 15.47 8.55 9.48
N GLU A 122 16.17 7.58 10.07
CA GLU A 122 17.35 7.83 10.91
C GLU A 122 18.53 8.40 10.11
N SER A 123 18.77 7.86 8.91
CA SER A 123 19.87 8.34 8.06
C SER A 123 19.55 9.63 7.32
N GLY A 124 18.26 10.00 7.20
CA GLY A 124 17.81 11.12 6.37
C GLY A 124 17.97 10.90 4.87
N GLU A 125 18.45 9.73 4.44
CA GLU A 125 18.65 9.38 3.04
C GLU A 125 17.55 8.41 2.57
N GLU A 126 16.80 8.81 1.54
CA GLU A 126 15.75 7.97 0.97
C GLU A 126 16.35 6.93 0.01
N ARG A 127 16.75 5.78 0.55
CA ARG A 127 17.31 4.68 -0.25
C ARG A 127 16.21 3.75 -0.74
N PRO A 128 16.25 3.29 -2.01
CA PRO A 128 15.26 2.35 -2.51
C PRO A 128 15.30 1.03 -1.75
N PRO A 129 14.18 0.29 -1.64
CA PRO A 129 14.20 -1.03 -1.04
C PRO A 129 15.03 -2.00 -1.90
N PRO A 130 15.81 -2.91 -1.30
CA PRO A 130 16.49 -3.97 -2.03
C PRO A 130 15.50 -4.90 -2.71
N LYS A 131 15.85 -5.33 -3.93
CA LYS A 131 15.03 -6.19 -4.80
C LYS A 131 15.11 -7.68 -4.40
N ASN A 132 14.70 -7.98 -3.17
CA ASN A 132 14.68 -9.33 -2.59
C ASN A 132 13.42 -10.14 -2.99
N THR A 133 13.21 -11.31 -2.37
CA THR A 133 12.03 -12.16 -2.63
C THR A 133 10.71 -11.41 -2.39
N HIS A 134 10.59 -10.62 -1.33
CA HIS A 134 9.37 -9.85 -1.05
C HIS A 134 9.13 -8.77 -2.11
N TRP A 135 10.19 -8.14 -2.62
CA TRP A 135 10.06 -7.22 -3.76
C TRP A 135 9.47 -7.92 -4.99
N LEU A 136 10.00 -9.11 -5.34
CA LEU A 136 9.49 -9.88 -6.47
C LEU A 136 8.02 -10.28 -6.28
N GLN A 137 7.63 -10.64 -5.05
CA GLN A 137 6.23 -10.94 -4.70
C GLN A 137 5.34 -9.69 -4.83
N ALA A 138 5.80 -8.53 -4.34
CA ALA A 138 5.08 -7.27 -4.45
C ALA A 138 4.88 -6.84 -5.92
N VAL A 139 5.93 -6.97 -6.75
CA VAL A 139 5.84 -6.75 -8.20
C VAL A 139 4.87 -7.74 -8.84
N GLY A 140 4.97 -9.03 -8.50
CA GLY A 140 4.08 -10.08 -9.00
C GLY A 140 2.62 -9.84 -8.64
N PHE A 141 2.35 -9.28 -7.46
CA PHE A 141 1.01 -8.91 -7.00
C PHE A 141 0.38 -7.80 -7.86
N ILE A 142 1.13 -6.74 -8.19
CA ILE A 142 0.58 -5.58 -8.93
C ILE A 142 0.63 -5.73 -10.45
N THR A 143 1.52 -6.58 -10.98
CA THR A 143 1.73 -6.70 -12.44
C THR A 143 0.45 -7.06 -13.22
N PRO A 144 -0.37 -8.04 -12.81
CA PRO A 144 -1.61 -8.38 -13.51
C PRO A 144 -2.59 -7.20 -13.60
N ALA A 145 -2.62 -6.35 -12.57
CA ALA A 145 -3.45 -5.15 -12.55
C ALA A 145 -2.98 -4.13 -13.59
N ILE A 146 -1.65 -3.93 -13.67
CA ILE A 146 -1.04 -2.99 -14.60
C ILE A 146 -1.25 -3.41 -16.05
N VAL A 147 -1.09 -4.70 -16.36
CA VAL A 147 -1.34 -5.24 -17.70
C VAL A 147 -2.80 -4.99 -18.13
N LYS A 148 -3.76 -5.21 -17.24
CA LYS A 148 -5.19 -4.96 -17.54
C LYS A 148 -5.53 -3.49 -17.79
N MET A 149 -4.74 -2.55 -17.26
CA MET A 149 -4.94 -1.11 -17.53
C MET A 149 -4.43 -0.67 -18.91
N GLN A 150 -3.64 -1.51 -19.57
CA GLN A 150 -3.06 -1.22 -20.89
C GLN A 150 -3.91 -1.75 -22.05
N ALA A 151 -4.78 -2.72 -21.77
CA ALA A 151 -5.74 -3.31 -22.72
C ALA A 151 -7.00 -2.43 -22.87
#